data_AF-A0A3D2MYI5-F1
#
_entry.id   AF-A0A3D2MYI5-F1
#
_cell.length_a   1.000
_cell.length_b   1.000
_cell.length_c   1.000
_cell.angle_alpha   90.00
_cell.angle_beta   90.00
_cell.angle_gamma   90.00
#
_symmetry.space_group_name_H-M   'P 1'
#
loop_
_entity.id
_entity.type
_entity.pdbx_description
1 polymer ?
#
loop_
_entity_poly.entity_id
_entity_poly.type
_entity_poly.pdbx_seq_one_letter_code
_entity_poly.pdbx_strand_id
1 'polypeptide(L)'
;MNASTPSAMIMAGGTGGHVYPGLAVAEDLRAKGWNVSWIGTSRGLEASVVPANNFTLHTLKTLGLRGKGLMSKIKGLITLVLASAQAFILLARKRPNMVIGFGGYAAGPAGAVAKVLGIPLLIHEQNAVAGTTNRLLAKHARRVMAGFDGAFLRDINVSVTGNPLRAAFSGL
;
A
#
# COMPACT_ATOMS: atom_id res chain seq x y z
N MET A 1 -30.28 -8.24 9.22
CA MET A 1 -28.85 -8.53 9.47
C MET A 1 -28.09 -7.22 9.24
N ASN A 2 -27.52 -6.62 10.28
CA ASN A 2 -26.66 -5.45 10.10
C ASN A 2 -25.40 -5.90 9.37
N ALA A 3 -25.29 -5.60 8.07
CA ALA A 3 -24.05 -5.82 7.34
C ALA A 3 -22.98 -4.96 8.01
N SER A 4 -21.92 -5.58 8.52
CA SER A 4 -20.77 -4.83 9.02
C SER A 4 -20.21 -3.98 7.89
N THR A 5 -19.93 -2.70 8.18
CA THR A 5 -19.33 -1.77 7.23
C THR A 5 -18.05 -2.39 6.65
N PRO A 6 -17.91 -2.52 5.32
CA PRO A 6 -16.72 -3.12 4.74
C PRO A 6 -15.51 -2.22 5.00
N SER A 7 -14.35 -2.84 5.18
CA SER A 7 -13.12 -2.15 5.53
C SER A 7 -11.98 -2.46 4.56
N ALA A 8 -11.20 -1.42 4.24
CA ALA A 8 -10.03 -1.51 3.37
C ALA A 8 -8.83 -0.84 4.02
N MET A 9 -7.63 -1.36 3.74
CA MET A 9 -6.39 -0.67 4.11
C MET A 9 -5.56 -0.30 2.88
N ILE A 10 -5.20 0.97 2.77
CA ILE A 10 -4.26 1.45 1.77
C ILE A 10 -2.83 1.26 2.31
N MET A 11 -1.94 0.71 1.48
CA MET A 11 -0.53 0.54 1.81
C MET A 11 0.30 1.38 0.84
N ALA A 12 0.74 2.53 1.31
CA ALA A 12 1.49 3.49 0.50
C ALA A 12 2.36 4.37 1.39
N GLY A 13 3.54 4.75 0.91
CA GLY A 13 4.39 5.68 1.64
C GLY A 13 5.64 6.12 0.90
N GLY A 14 6.35 7.08 1.50
CA GLY A 14 7.56 7.69 0.96
C GLY A 14 7.28 8.98 0.21
N THR A 15 6.73 8.90 -1.01
CA THR A 15 6.60 10.04 -1.94
C THR A 15 5.16 10.31 -2.36
N GLY A 16 4.91 11.49 -2.93
CA GLY A 16 3.59 11.88 -3.47
C GLY A 16 3.07 10.94 -4.56
N GLY A 17 3.96 10.35 -5.36
CA GLY A 17 3.58 9.43 -6.44
C GLY A 17 2.86 8.17 -5.98
N HIS A 18 3.09 7.72 -4.73
CA HIS A 18 2.33 6.61 -4.13
C HIS A 18 1.19 7.11 -3.24
N VAL A 19 1.44 8.17 -2.47
CA VAL A 19 0.50 8.65 -1.45
C VAL A 19 -0.74 9.29 -2.07
N TYR A 20 -0.61 10.14 -3.09
CA TYR A 20 -1.77 10.84 -3.64
C TYR A 20 -2.73 9.95 -4.43
N PRO A 21 -2.26 9.01 -5.27
CA PRO A 21 -3.15 8.06 -5.92
C PRO A 21 -3.84 7.13 -4.92
N GLY A 22 -3.12 6.69 -3.87
CA GLY A 22 -3.73 5.95 -2.76
C GLY A 22 -4.79 6.76 -2.02
N LEU A 23 -4.57 8.06 -1.85
CA LEU A 23 -5.52 8.97 -1.20
C LEU A 23 -6.78 9.16 -2.04
N ALA A 24 -6.64 9.32 -3.36
CA ALA A 24 -7.79 9.41 -4.27
C ALA A 24 -8.69 8.17 -4.15
N VAL A 25 -8.10 6.98 -4.11
CA VAL A 25 -8.86 5.72 -3.92
C VAL A 25 -9.45 5.62 -2.51
N ALA A 26 -8.74 6.09 -1.48
CA ALA A 26 -9.28 6.12 -0.11
C ALA A 26 -10.51 7.03 0.02
N GLU A 27 -10.47 8.21 -0.62
CA GLU A 27 -11.57 9.16 -0.67
C GLU A 27 -12.79 8.56 -1.38
N ASP A 28 -12.59 7.93 -2.54
CA ASP A 28 -13.66 7.26 -3.30
C ASP A 28 -14.29 6.08 -2.53
N LEU A 29 -13.47 5.23 -1.89
CA LEU A 29 -13.98 4.14 -1.06
C LEU A 29 -14.78 4.65 0.15
N ARG A 30 -14.29 5.70 0.82
CA ARG A 30 -15.01 6.34 1.93
C ARG A 30 -16.35 6.90 1.46
N ALA A 31 -16.40 7.55 0.30
CA ALA A 31 -17.65 8.06 -0.28
C ALA A 31 -18.65 6.93 -0.59
N LYS A 32 -18.15 5.73 -0.90
CA LYS A 32 -18.95 4.50 -1.09
C LYS A 32 -19.28 3.76 0.22
N GLY A 33 -19.02 4.37 1.38
CA GLY A 33 -19.36 3.84 2.69
C GLY A 33 -18.37 2.83 3.27
N TRP A 34 -17.14 2.76 2.75
CA TRP A 34 -16.10 1.89 3.33
C TRP A 34 -15.41 2.56 4.52
N ASN A 35 -15.05 1.75 5.51
CA ASN A 35 -14.12 2.15 6.55
C ASN A 35 -12.67 1.98 6.05
N VAL A 36 -11.99 3.08 5.78
CA VAL A 36 -10.64 3.06 5.20
C VAL A 36 -9.61 3.48 6.23
N SER A 37 -8.54 2.69 6.37
CA SER A 37 -7.34 3.10 7.11
C SER A 37 -6.08 2.87 6.27
N TRP A 38 -4.93 3.24 6.82
CA TRP A 38 -3.67 3.31 6.07
C TRP A 38 -2.55 2.58 6.80
N ILE A 39 -1.65 1.94 6.05
CA ILE A 39 -0.40 1.38 6.54
C ILE A 39 0.75 2.13 5.89
N GLY A 40 1.62 2.72 6.71
CA GLY A 40 2.72 3.56 6.25
C GLY A 40 3.87 3.64 7.24
N THR A 41 4.70 4.66 7.12
CA THR A 41 5.80 4.96 8.06
C THR A 41 5.56 6.28 8.78
N SER A 42 6.27 6.52 9.88
CA SER A 42 6.22 7.79 10.59
C SER A 42 7.12 8.89 9.99
N ARG A 43 7.77 8.63 8.85
CA ARG A 43 8.79 9.53 8.28
C ARG A 43 8.47 10.01 6.87
N GLY A 44 7.67 9.27 6.12
CA GLY A 44 7.32 9.64 4.76
C GLY A 44 6.19 10.66 4.71
N LEU A 45 5.87 11.13 3.49
CA LEU A 45 4.79 12.08 3.22
C LEU A 45 3.44 11.63 3.79
N GLU A 46 3.20 10.32 3.87
CA GLU A 46 2.00 9.74 4.44
C GLU A 46 1.76 10.16 5.91
N ALA A 47 2.82 10.44 6.67
CA ALA A 47 2.73 10.78 8.09
C ALA A 47 1.98 12.11 8.34
N SER A 48 2.00 13.03 7.38
CA SER A 48 1.26 14.28 7.43
C SER A 48 -0.01 14.24 6.58
N VAL A 49 0.08 13.73 5.35
CA VAL A 49 -1.03 13.76 4.39
C VAL A 49 -2.20 12.90 4.83
N VAL A 50 -1.95 11.70 5.37
CA VAL A 50 -3.03 10.75 5.72
C VAL A 50 -3.87 11.27 6.89
N PRO A 51 -3.28 11.69 8.04
CA PRO A 51 -4.06 12.28 9.13
C PRO A 51 -4.76 13.57 8.74
N ALA A 52 -4.12 14.44 7.93
CA ALA A 52 -4.73 15.70 7.47
C ALA A 52 -6.00 15.50 6.63
N ASN A 53 -6.19 14.31 6.03
CA ASN A 53 -7.39 13.95 5.27
C ASN A 53 -8.35 13.04 6.06
N ASN A 54 -8.18 12.99 7.39
CA ASN A 54 -9.02 12.25 8.33
C ASN A 54 -9.02 10.73 8.11
N PHE A 55 -7.87 10.16 7.71
CA PHE A 55 -7.65 8.73 7.67
C PHE A 55 -6.74 8.28 8.81
N THR A 56 -7.02 7.11 9.39
CA THR A 56 -6.15 6.54 10.43
C THR A 56 -4.88 5.98 9.81
N LEU A 57 -3.72 6.47 10.25
CA LEU A 57 -2.41 5.94 9.86
C LEU A 57 -1.87 4.95 10.89
N HIS A 58 -1.68 3.71 10.47
CA HIS A 58 -0.95 2.68 11.19
C HIS A 58 0.52 2.68 10.72
N THR A 59 1.43 3.06 11.61
CA THR A 59 2.85 3.14 11.27
C THR A 59 3.57 1.83 11.58
N LEU A 60 4.31 1.33 10.58
CA LEU A 60 5.28 0.26 10.78
C LEU A 60 6.64 0.89 11.09
N LYS A 61 7.27 0.45 12.18
CA LYS A 61 8.59 0.94 12.58
C LYS A 61 9.63 0.42 11.61
N THR A 62 10.40 1.35 11.04
CA THR A 62 11.57 1.01 10.21
C THR A 62 12.84 1.48 10.90
N LEU A 63 13.88 0.63 10.98
CA LEU A 63 15.20 1.14 11.34
C LEU A 63 15.72 1.92 10.12
N GLY A 64 16.20 3.14 10.34
CA GLY A 64 16.70 3.96 9.24
C GLY A 64 17.84 3.25 8.51
N LEU A 65 17.63 2.94 7.23
CA LEU A 65 18.66 2.36 6.38
C LEU A 65 19.50 3.50 5.82
N ARG A 66 20.68 3.73 6.42
CA ARG A 66 21.69 4.64 5.92
C ARG A 66 22.99 3.88 5.70
N GLY A 67 23.61 4.12 4.54
CA GLY A 67 24.90 3.55 4.15
C GLY A 67 24.80 2.32 3.23
N LYS A 68 25.91 2.02 2.56
CA LYS A 68 26.11 0.86 1.68
C LYS A 68 27.09 -0.08 2.38
N GLY A 69 26.64 -1.27 2.79
CA GLY A 69 27.49 -2.24 3.49
C GLY A 69 26.72 -3.39 4.14
N LEU A 70 27.44 -4.41 4.62
CA LEU A 70 26.86 -5.61 5.25
C LEU A 70 25.97 -5.25 6.45
N MET A 71 26.40 -4.28 7.27
CA MET A 71 25.61 -3.80 8.42
C MET A 71 24.28 -3.16 8.00
N SER A 72 24.26 -2.45 6.87
CA SER A 72 23.03 -1.85 6.32
C SER A 72 22.06 -2.93 5.81
N LYS A 73 22.59 -4.00 5.18
CA LYS A 73 21.80 -5.17 4.76
C LYS A 73 21.20 -5.90 5.97
N ILE A 74 21.99 -6.13 7.02
CA ILE A 74 21.51 -6.78 8.26
C ILE A 74 20.43 -5.93 8.93
N LYS A 75 20.65 -4.61 9.07
CA LYS A 75 19.63 -3.68 9.58
C LYS A 75 18.37 -3.68 8.71
N GLY A 76 18.52 -3.81 7.39
CA GLY A 76 17.43 -3.98 6.43
C GLY A 76 16.60 -5.22 6.71
N LEU A 77 17.26 -6.37 6.89
CA LEU A 77 16.60 -7.62 7.20
C LEU A 77 15.87 -7.57 8.55
N ILE A 78 16.53 -7.06 9.59
CA ILE A 78 15.89 -6.88 10.92
C ILE A 78 14.68 -5.96 10.81
N THR A 79 14.80 -4.85 10.07
CA THR A 79 13.68 -3.93 9.82
C THR A 79 12.52 -4.63 9.13
N LEU A 80 12.81 -5.44 8.11
CA LEU A 80 11.79 -6.17 7.37
C LEU A 80 11.07 -7.17 8.27
N VAL A 81 11.80 -7.91 9.11
CA VAL A 81 11.22 -8.87 10.06
C VAL A 81 10.34 -8.16 11.09
N LEU A 82 10.82 -7.07 11.69
CA LEU A 82 10.05 -6.29 12.66
C LEU A 82 8.79 -5.67 12.04
N ALA A 83 8.91 -5.08 10.85
CA ALA A 83 7.78 -4.52 10.14
C ALA A 83 6.75 -5.61 9.75
N SER A 84 7.22 -6.80 9.39
CA SER A 84 6.34 -7.95 9.09
C SER A 84 5.61 -8.43 10.35
N ALA A 85 6.28 -8.54 11.49
CA ALA A 85 5.64 -8.91 12.76
C ALA A 85 4.58 -7.88 13.19
N GLN A 86 4.88 -6.59 13.04
CA GLN A 86 3.92 -5.51 13.31
C GLN A 86 2.72 -5.55 12.36
N ALA A 87 2.97 -5.74 11.07
CA ALA A 87 1.90 -5.89 10.08
C ALA A 87 1.03 -7.12 10.36
N PHE A 88 1.63 -8.23 10.80
CA PHE A 88 0.90 -9.45 11.18
C PHE A 88 -0.06 -9.17 12.34
N ILE A 89 0.43 -8.57 13.43
CA ILE A 89 -0.40 -8.21 14.58
C ILE A 89 -1.52 -7.26 14.16
N LEU A 90 -1.22 -6.25 13.35
CA LEU A 90 -2.20 -5.27 12.88
C LEU A 90 -3.30 -5.93 12.04
N LEU A 91 -2.91 -6.68 10.99
CA LEU A 91 -3.84 -7.28 10.04
C LEU A 91 -4.65 -8.42 10.66
N ALA A 92 -4.06 -9.23 11.55
CA ALA A 92 -4.77 -10.28 12.27
C ALA A 92 -5.83 -9.72 13.24
N ARG A 93 -5.57 -8.55 13.84
CA ARG A 93 -6.52 -7.85 14.72
C ARG A 93 -7.61 -7.12 13.96
N LYS A 94 -7.24 -6.42 12.88
CA LYS A 94 -8.17 -5.55 12.14
C LYS A 94 -9.01 -6.30 11.10
N ARG A 95 -8.48 -7.39 10.55
CA ARG A 95 -9.14 -8.26 9.55
C ARG A 95 -9.87 -7.47 8.45
N PRO A 96 -9.16 -6.59 7.72
CA PRO A 96 -9.80 -5.84 6.65
C PRO A 96 -10.31 -6.77 5.54
N ASN A 97 -11.35 -6.34 4.82
CA ASN A 97 -11.90 -7.09 3.70
C ASN A 97 -10.93 -7.11 2.50
N MET A 98 -10.09 -6.08 2.37
CA MET A 98 -9.00 -6.04 1.39
C MET A 98 -7.88 -5.09 1.82
N VAL A 99 -6.72 -5.27 1.19
CA VAL A 99 -5.62 -4.31 1.22
C VAL A 99 -5.25 -3.88 -0.20
N ILE A 100 -4.87 -2.62 -0.37
CA ILE A 100 -4.51 -2.05 -1.68
C ILE A 100 -3.11 -1.43 -1.58
N GLY A 101 -2.15 -2.01 -2.29
CA GLY A 101 -0.77 -1.54 -2.32
C GLY A 101 -0.51 -0.59 -3.48
N PHE A 102 -0.01 0.60 -3.17
CA PHE A 102 0.49 1.57 -4.17
C PHE A 102 2.02 1.63 -4.21
N GLY A 103 2.71 0.98 -3.26
CA GLY A 103 4.17 0.90 -3.21
C GLY A 103 4.76 1.53 -1.95
N GLY A 104 6.06 1.76 -1.97
CA GLY A 104 6.82 2.21 -0.80
C GLY A 104 7.25 1.08 0.14
N TYR A 105 8.06 1.44 1.14
CA TYR A 105 8.73 0.47 2.02
C TYR A 105 7.78 -0.26 2.97
N ALA A 106 6.72 0.40 3.44
CA ALA A 106 5.74 -0.23 4.34
C ALA A 106 4.83 -1.24 3.62
N ALA A 107 4.58 -1.05 2.32
CA ALA A 107 3.68 -1.90 1.56
C ALA A 107 4.22 -3.32 1.35
N GLY A 108 5.53 -3.51 1.25
CA GLY A 108 6.17 -4.82 1.10
C GLY A 108 5.82 -5.81 2.21
N PRO A 109 6.23 -5.56 3.46
CA PRO A 109 5.93 -6.46 4.59
C PRO A 109 4.42 -6.60 4.81
N ALA A 110 3.65 -5.51 4.69
CA ALA A 110 2.20 -5.57 4.89
C ALA A 110 1.48 -6.42 3.82
N GLY A 111 1.84 -6.27 2.54
CA GLY A 111 1.28 -7.08 1.46
C GLY A 111 1.66 -8.55 1.55
N ALA A 112 2.91 -8.85 1.94
CA ALA A 112 3.35 -10.23 2.18
C ALA A 112 2.56 -10.89 3.31
N VAL A 113 2.35 -10.18 4.41
CA VAL A 113 1.52 -10.64 5.53
C VAL A 113 0.06 -10.79 5.14
N ALA A 114 -0.50 -9.85 4.37
CA ALA A 114 -1.89 -9.96 3.90
C ALA A 114 -2.11 -11.26 3.12
N LYS A 115 -1.16 -11.64 2.26
CA LYS A 115 -1.17 -12.94 1.58
C LYS A 115 -1.18 -14.11 2.56
N VAL A 116 -0.29 -14.10 3.56
CA VAL A 116 -0.20 -15.17 4.58
C VAL A 116 -1.52 -15.31 5.35
N LEU A 117 -2.19 -14.20 5.64
CA LEU A 117 -3.47 -14.17 6.35
C LEU A 117 -4.68 -14.42 5.44
N GLY A 118 -4.48 -14.66 4.14
CA GLY A 118 -5.57 -14.86 3.18
C GLY A 118 -6.41 -13.60 2.91
N ILE A 119 -5.90 -12.41 3.24
CA ILE A 119 -6.58 -11.14 3.00
C ILE A 119 -6.39 -10.77 1.52
N PRO A 120 -7.47 -10.46 0.77
CA PRO A 120 -7.37 -10.05 -0.62
C PRO A 120 -6.43 -8.85 -0.81
N LEU A 121 -5.38 -9.05 -1.61
CA LEU A 121 -4.38 -8.05 -1.95
C LEU A 121 -4.62 -7.51 -3.37
N LEU A 122 -4.77 -6.20 -3.50
CA LEU A 122 -4.79 -5.49 -4.77
C LEU A 122 -3.50 -4.66 -4.90
N ILE A 123 -2.96 -4.56 -6.11
CA ILE A 123 -1.80 -3.72 -6.40
C ILE A 123 -2.15 -2.72 -7.48
N HIS A 124 -1.72 -1.47 -7.30
CA HIS A 124 -1.71 -0.45 -8.33
C HIS A 124 -0.28 0.05 -8.52
N GLU A 125 0.21 0.09 -9.76
CA GLU A 125 1.47 0.73 -10.12
C GLU A 125 1.22 2.03 -10.86
N GLN A 126 1.90 3.11 -10.45
CA GLN A 126 1.67 4.44 -11.02
C GLN A 126 2.66 4.77 -12.12
N ASN A 127 3.84 4.12 -12.08
CA ASN A 127 4.94 4.39 -12.97
C ASN A 127 4.86 3.55 -14.25
N ALA A 128 5.58 3.98 -15.29
CA ALA A 128 5.74 3.21 -16.52
C ALA A 128 6.57 1.92 -16.35
N VAL A 129 7.27 1.77 -15.22
CA VAL A 129 8.00 0.56 -14.84
C VAL A 129 7.71 0.24 -13.39
N ALA A 130 7.27 -0.99 -13.09
CA ALA A 130 6.89 -1.38 -11.75
C ALA A 130 8.05 -1.31 -10.76
N GLY A 131 7.80 -0.64 -9.63
CA GLY A 131 8.72 -0.59 -8.51
C GLY A 131 8.92 -1.98 -7.90
N THR A 132 10.06 -2.20 -7.23
CA THR A 132 10.41 -3.52 -6.68
C THR A 132 9.34 -4.09 -5.76
N THR A 133 8.76 -3.27 -4.88
CA THR A 133 7.68 -3.71 -3.98
C THR A 133 6.45 -4.20 -4.75
N ASN A 134 5.93 -3.38 -5.67
CA ASN A 134 4.74 -3.72 -6.44
C ASN A 134 5.00 -4.93 -7.34
N ARG A 135 6.17 -5.00 -7.99
CA ARG A 135 6.58 -6.13 -8.84
C ARG A 135 6.62 -7.46 -8.07
N LEU A 136 7.12 -7.46 -6.84
CA LEU A 136 7.14 -8.67 -6.02
C LEU A 136 5.74 -9.06 -5.54
N LEU A 137 4.95 -8.09 -5.10
CA LEU A 137 3.59 -8.35 -4.58
C LEU A 137 2.58 -8.72 -5.68
N ALA A 138 2.76 -8.21 -6.90
CA ALA A 138 1.85 -8.45 -8.03
C ALA A 138 1.67 -9.95 -8.34
N LYS A 139 2.71 -10.76 -8.16
CA LYS A 139 2.66 -12.23 -8.33
C LYS A 139 1.68 -12.94 -7.39
N HIS A 140 1.22 -12.25 -6.36
CA HIS A 140 0.33 -12.78 -5.33
C HIS A 140 -0.91 -11.93 -5.13
N ALA A 141 -1.07 -10.87 -5.91
CA ALA A 141 -2.22 -10.00 -5.86
C ALA A 141 -3.41 -10.68 -6.55
N ARG A 142 -4.61 -10.49 -5.98
CA ARG A 142 -5.87 -10.91 -6.60
C ARG A 142 -6.17 -10.10 -7.86
N ARG A 143 -5.74 -8.84 -7.89
CA ARG A 143 -5.84 -7.97 -9.07
C ARG A 143 -4.67 -7.00 -9.09
N VAL A 144 -4.12 -6.81 -10.29
CA VAL A 144 -3.04 -5.86 -10.56
C VAL A 144 -3.57 -4.82 -11.53
N MET A 145 -3.35 -3.55 -11.19
CA MET A 145 -3.74 -2.38 -11.97
C MET A 145 -2.50 -1.53 -12.25
N ALA A 146 -2.49 -0.83 -13.37
CA ALA A 146 -1.40 0.06 -13.74
C ALA A 146 -1.89 1.36 -14.37
N GLY A 147 -1.14 2.43 -14.12
CA GLY A 147 -1.36 3.72 -14.77
C GLY A 147 -0.94 3.73 -16.24
N PHE A 148 0.03 2.90 -16.62
CA PHE A 148 0.59 2.82 -17.96
C PHE A 148 0.65 1.37 -18.43
N ASP A 149 0.51 1.18 -19.74
CA ASP A 149 0.77 -0.11 -20.37
C ASP A 149 2.27 -0.45 -20.26
N GLY A 150 2.58 -1.75 -20.19
CA GLY A 150 3.95 -2.25 -20.05
C GLY A 150 4.62 -2.07 -18.68
N ALA A 151 3.90 -1.56 -17.67
CA ALA A 151 4.46 -1.37 -16.32
C ALA A 151 4.93 -2.68 -15.67
N PHE A 152 4.26 -3.80 -15.97
CA PHE A 152 4.65 -5.13 -15.54
C PHE A 152 5.05 -6.00 -16.72
N LEU A 153 5.79 -7.07 -16.41
CA LEU A 153 6.09 -8.13 -17.37
C LEU A 153 4.78 -8.84 -17.79
N ARG A 154 4.80 -9.42 -19.00
CA ARG A 154 3.63 -10.07 -19.63
C ARG A 154 3.10 -11.30 -18.88
N ASP A 155 3.84 -11.82 -17.90
CA ASP A 155 3.42 -12.92 -17.03
C ASP A 155 2.42 -12.49 -15.94
N ILE A 156 2.22 -11.18 -15.76
CA ILE A 156 1.22 -10.61 -14.85
C ILE A 156 0.01 -10.14 -15.66
N ASN A 157 -1.19 -10.61 -15.28
CA ASN A 157 -2.43 -10.07 -15.83
C ASN A 157 -2.73 -8.70 -15.18
N VAL A 158 -2.62 -7.64 -15.98
CA VAL A 158 -2.74 -6.24 -15.54
C VAL A 158 -3.92 -5.56 -16.25
N SER A 159 -4.73 -4.85 -15.47
CA SER A 159 -5.71 -3.90 -16.01
C SER A 159 -5.08 -2.50 -16.07
N VAL A 160 -4.98 -1.91 -17.27
CA VAL A 160 -4.54 -0.52 -17.41
C VAL A 160 -5.73 0.39 -17.08
N THR A 161 -5.65 1.12 -15.97
CA THR A 161 -6.73 1.96 -15.44
C THR A 161 -6.43 3.45 -15.52
N GLY A 162 -5.21 3.83 -15.91
CA GLY A 162 -4.71 5.17 -15.68
C GLY A 162 -4.39 5.41 -14.21
N ASN A 163 -3.91 6.61 -13.88
CA ASN A 163 -3.55 6.98 -12.52
C ASN A 163 -4.75 7.64 -11.80
N PRO A 164 -5.15 7.15 -10.61
CA PRO A 164 -6.22 7.77 -9.84
C PRO A 164 -5.90 9.23 -9.51
N LEU A 165 -6.81 10.12 -9.88
CA LEU A 165 -6.77 11.53 -9.55
C LEU A 165 -7.78 11.83 -8.45
N ARG A 166 -7.44 12.77 -7.57
CA ARG A 166 -8.39 13.27 -6.57
C ARG A 166 -9.50 14.04 -7.28
N ALA A 167 -10.70 14.05 -6.70
CA ALA A 167 -11.88 14.71 -7.26
C ALA A 167 -11.63 16.19 -7.65
N ALA A 168 -10.78 16.89 -6.90
CA ALA A 168 -10.38 18.27 -7.19
C ALA A 168 -9.69 18.46 -8.56
N PHE A 169 -9.19 17.38 -9.17
CA PHE A 169 -8.49 17.39 -10.46
C PHE A 169 -9.22 16.59 -11.55
N SER A 170 -10.36 15.96 -11.25
CA SER A 170 -11.07 15.07 -12.18
C SER A 170 -11.81 15.79 -13.33
N GLY A 171 -11.75 17.12 -13.39
CA GLY A 171 -12.34 17.95 -14.46
C GLY A 171 -11.30 18.66 -15.34
N LEU A 172 -10.01 18.34 -15.20
CA LEU A 172 -8.93 18.74 -16.10
C LEU A 172 -8.71 17.66 -17.17
#